data_AF-A0A0Q4B6R1-F1
#
_entry.id   AF-A0A0Q4B6R1-F1
#
_cell.length_a   1.000
_cell.length_b   1.000
_cell.length_c   1.000
_cell.angle_alpha   90.00
_cell.angle_beta   90.00
_cell.angle_gamma   90.00
#
_symmetry.space_group_name_H-M   'P 1'
#
loop_
_entity.id
_entity.type
_entity.pdbx_description
1 polymer ?
#
loop_
_entity_poly.entity_id
_entity_poly.type
_entity_poly.pdbx_seq_one_letter_code
_entity_poly.pdbx_strand_id
1 'polypeptide(L)'
;MQRITFWLGCIATGLLWIPCAHGQRPLKLAGDTVRLTPNTTKIAKGDKSAIATLGTPIEGKYYLIAQFDDIPTPITQNKLKENGVQLTDYLGDYAYFAIFPAAGLEKAVKDVGLIALAPCKAEWKLNDNLRDGNIPDYARSQGGIGCVAYYYEGLSELWVERRLAQLGITNAHIVSIFTSIELTLSQEQALQLAEEPWIKSIGLKSPPAELFGLDHCSSLRCL
;
A
#
# COMPACT_ATOMS: atom_id res chain seq x y z
N MET A 1 -65.32 -34.05 33.37
CA MET A 1 -65.21 -33.50 32.00
C MET A 1 -64.38 -32.22 32.05
N GLN A 2 -63.33 -32.18 31.22
CA GLN A 2 -62.44 -31.06 30.84
C GLN A 2 -61.82 -30.16 31.92
N ARG A 3 -60.55 -30.44 32.26
CA ARG A 3 -59.62 -29.49 32.88
C ARG A 3 -59.00 -28.65 31.77
N ILE A 4 -59.21 -27.34 31.82
CA ILE A 4 -58.63 -26.35 30.92
C ILE A 4 -57.20 -26.07 31.39
N THR A 5 -56.21 -26.46 30.61
CA THR A 5 -54.80 -26.07 30.80
C THR A 5 -54.52 -24.82 29.99
N PHE A 6 -54.45 -23.67 30.67
CA PHE A 6 -53.87 -22.45 30.12
C PHE A 6 -52.34 -22.57 30.11
N TRP A 7 -51.77 -22.64 28.91
CA TRP A 7 -50.34 -22.52 28.66
C TRP A 7 -49.89 -21.08 28.91
N LEU A 8 -49.02 -20.87 29.90
CA LEU A 8 -48.24 -19.63 30.02
C LEU A 8 -47.19 -19.61 28.91
N GLY A 9 -47.31 -18.65 27.98
CA GLY A 9 -46.28 -18.34 27.00
C GLY A 9 -45.08 -17.67 27.68
N CYS A 10 -43.98 -18.41 27.79
CA CYS A 10 -42.67 -17.81 28.05
C CYS A 10 -42.15 -17.19 26.76
N ILE A 11 -42.34 -15.88 26.59
CA ILE A 11 -41.61 -15.10 25.58
C ILE A 11 -40.16 -14.98 26.07
N ALA A 12 -39.31 -15.90 25.63
CA ALA A 12 -37.87 -15.75 25.77
C ALA A 12 -37.42 -14.61 24.86
N THR A 13 -37.24 -13.43 25.44
CA THR A 13 -36.51 -12.32 24.81
C THR A 13 -35.07 -12.76 24.60
N GLY A 14 -34.81 -13.37 23.44
CA GLY A 14 -33.45 -13.59 22.95
C GLY A 14 -32.83 -12.24 22.65
N LEU A 15 -32.11 -11.68 23.63
CA LEU A 15 -31.12 -10.65 23.37
C LEU A 15 -30.14 -11.22 22.35
N LEU A 16 -30.31 -10.80 21.10
CA LEU A 16 -29.28 -10.88 20.07
C LEU A 16 -28.08 -10.09 20.57
N TRP A 17 -27.15 -10.79 21.22
CA TRP A 17 -25.79 -10.34 21.36
C TRP A 17 -25.23 -10.22 19.95
N ILE A 18 -25.26 -9.00 19.41
CA ILE A 18 -24.44 -8.64 18.27
C ILE A 18 -23.02 -8.57 18.84
N PRO A 19 -22.11 -9.51 18.54
CA PRO A 19 -20.72 -9.29 18.87
C PRO A 19 -20.29 -8.04 18.11
N CYS A 20 -20.12 -6.93 18.82
CA CYS A 20 -19.44 -5.77 18.26
C CYS A 20 -18.06 -6.24 17.82
N ALA A 21 -17.85 -6.32 16.51
CA ALA A 21 -16.56 -6.49 15.87
C ALA A 21 -15.69 -5.27 16.17
N HIS A 22 -15.21 -5.16 17.41
CA HIS A 22 -14.19 -4.21 17.80
C HIS A 22 -12.85 -4.67 17.22
N GLY A 23 -12.19 -3.80 16.46
CA GLY A 23 -10.73 -3.85 16.40
C GLY A 23 -10.07 -3.61 15.04
N GLN A 24 -10.79 -3.61 13.92
CA GLN A 24 -10.17 -3.30 12.63
C GLN A 24 -10.37 -1.83 12.28
N ARG A 25 -9.27 -1.07 12.31
CA ARG A 25 -9.28 0.33 11.90
C ARG A 25 -9.27 0.40 10.37
N PRO A 26 -10.21 1.15 9.75
CA PRO A 26 -10.18 1.39 8.32
C PRO A 26 -8.92 2.17 7.95
N LEU A 27 -8.21 1.72 6.92
CA LEU A 27 -7.07 2.41 6.33
C LEU A 27 -7.50 3.03 5.00
N LYS A 28 -7.19 4.30 4.76
CA LYS A 28 -7.45 4.95 3.48
C LYS A 28 -6.24 4.81 2.56
N LEU A 29 -6.41 4.13 1.43
CA LEU A 29 -5.39 3.97 0.39
C LEU A 29 -5.97 4.37 -0.97
N ALA A 30 -5.33 5.31 -1.66
CA ALA A 30 -5.71 5.76 -3.00
C ALA A 30 -7.21 6.09 -3.18
N GLY A 31 -7.87 6.59 -2.13
CA GLY A 31 -9.31 6.92 -2.12
C GLY A 31 -10.22 5.82 -1.56
N ASP A 32 -9.74 4.57 -1.52
CA ASP A 32 -10.48 3.43 -1.01
C ASP A 32 -10.28 3.23 0.50
N THR A 33 -11.33 2.75 1.17
CA THR A 33 -11.27 2.40 2.61
C THR A 33 -11.09 0.89 2.76
N VAL A 34 -9.92 0.48 3.20
CA VAL A 34 -9.49 -0.91 3.29
C VAL A 34 -9.45 -1.36 4.75
N ARG A 35 -9.84 -2.61 5.00
CA ARG A 35 -9.64 -3.27 6.30
C ARG A 35 -8.66 -4.42 6.14
N LEU A 36 -7.57 -4.38 6.89
CA LEU A 36 -6.57 -5.45 6.87
C LEU A 36 -6.99 -6.58 7.81
N THR A 37 -6.82 -7.82 7.35
CA THR A 37 -7.15 -9.01 8.13
C THR A 37 -6.02 -9.32 9.12
N PRO A 38 -6.30 -9.43 10.44
CA PRO A 38 -5.31 -9.82 11.43
C PRO A 38 -4.76 -11.21 11.16
N ASN A 39 -3.45 -11.32 10.99
CA ASN A 39 -2.77 -12.56 10.64
C ASN A 39 -1.42 -12.75 11.35
N THR A 40 -0.99 -11.78 12.15
CA THR A 40 0.34 -11.77 12.79
C THR A 40 0.52 -12.90 13.79
N THR A 41 -0.53 -13.28 14.52
CA THR A 41 -0.50 -14.43 15.45
C THR A 41 -0.28 -15.76 14.73
N LYS A 42 -0.80 -15.90 13.50
CA LYS A 42 -0.57 -17.09 12.66
C LYS A 42 0.85 -17.08 12.10
N ILE A 43 1.32 -15.93 11.62
CA ILE A 43 2.69 -15.75 11.11
C ILE A 43 3.72 -16.03 12.22
N ALA A 44 3.51 -15.52 13.43
CA ALA A 44 4.38 -15.76 14.59
C ALA A 44 4.50 -17.25 14.98
N LYS A 45 3.48 -18.04 14.62
CA LYS A 45 3.45 -19.50 14.82
C LYS A 45 4.03 -20.29 13.64
N GLY A 46 4.48 -19.62 12.57
CA GLY A 46 5.02 -20.26 11.38
C GLY A 46 3.93 -20.90 10.49
N ASP A 47 2.70 -20.37 10.53
CA ASP A 47 1.63 -20.87 9.68
C ASP A 47 1.95 -20.63 8.18
N LYS A 48 2.11 -21.72 7.43
CA LYS A 48 2.51 -21.67 6.02
C LYS A 48 1.48 -20.96 5.14
N SER A 49 0.19 -21.07 5.45
CA SER A 49 -0.87 -20.43 4.66
C SER A 49 -0.89 -18.91 4.85
N ALA A 50 -0.67 -18.45 6.07
CA ALA A 50 -0.57 -17.04 6.39
C ALA A 50 0.68 -16.42 5.76
N ILE A 51 1.82 -17.13 5.80
CA ILE A 51 3.07 -16.67 5.15
C ILE A 51 2.92 -16.66 3.62
N ALA A 52 2.29 -17.69 3.03
CA ALA A 52 2.07 -17.73 1.58
C ALA A 52 1.19 -16.57 1.08
N THR A 53 0.30 -16.04 1.92
CA THR A 53 -0.55 -14.89 1.59
C THR A 53 0.26 -13.58 1.46
N LEU A 54 1.49 -13.53 1.98
CA LEU A 54 2.37 -12.36 1.88
C LEU A 54 3.03 -12.23 0.49
N GLY A 55 2.93 -13.26 -0.35
CA GLY A 55 3.53 -13.31 -1.67
C GLY A 55 4.95 -13.87 -1.67
N THR A 56 5.70 -13.57 -2.73
CA THR A 56 7.07 -14.06 -2.92
C THR A 56 8.08 -13.01 -2.46
N PRO A 57 9.08 -13.37 -1.64
CA PRO A 57 10.10 -12.42 -1.24
C PRO A 57 11.03 -12.09 -2.41
N ILE A 58 11.41 -10.82 -2.50
CA ILE A 58 12.38 -10.30 -3.48
C ILE A 58 13.69 -10.04 -2.73
N GLU A 59 14.78 -10.64 -3.22
CA GLU A 59 16.10 -10.55 -2.58
C GLU A 59 16.07 -10.88 -1.06
N GLY A 60 15.22 -11.86 -0.69
CA GLY A 60 15.06 -12.29 0.70
C GLY A 60 14.28 -11.31 1.59
N LYS A 61 13.53 -10.38 1.00
CA LYS A 61 12.71 -9.39 1.72
C LYS A 61 11.26 -9.40 1.23
N TYR A 62 10.34 -9.12 2.14
CA TYR A 62 8.94 -8.84 1.87
C TYR A 62 8.66 -7.34 1.95
N TYR A 63 7.93 -6.81 0.98
CA TYR A 63 7.49 -5.42 0.91
C TYR A 63 5.99 -5.37 1.22
N LEU A 64 5.63 -4.91 2.42
CA LEU A 64 4.30 -5.11 2.99
C LEU A 64 3.76 -3.82 3.60
N ILE A 65 2.44 -3.80 3.79
CA ILE A 65 1.75 -2.87 4.69
C ILE A 65 1.65 -3.54 6.06
N ALA A 66 2.15 -2.85 7.08
CA ALA A 66 2.14 -3.27 8.47
C ALA A 66 1.21 -2.39 9.29
N GLN A 67 0.20 -2.98 9.93
CA GLN A 67 -0.71 -2.27 10.83
C GLN A 67 -0.49 -2.69 12.28
N PHE A 68 -0.34 -1.69 13.14
CA PHE A 68 -0.09 -1.83 14.57
C PHE A 68 -1.33 -1.52 15.41
N ASP A 69 -1.30 -1.97 16.66
CA ASP A 69 -2.32 -1.66 17.67
C ASP A 69 -2.28 -0.21 18.13
N ASP A 70 -1.08 0.36 18.20
CA ASP A 70 -0.77 1.76 18.50
C ASP A 70 0.45 2.25 17.70
N ILE A 71 0.78 3.53 17.80
CA ILE A 71 2.02 4.10 17.23
C ILE A 71 3.23 3.38 17.85
N PRO A 72 4.11 2.75 17.05
CA PRO A 72 5.27 2.05 17.58
C PRO A 72 6.18 2.96 18.40
N THR A 73 6.37 2.63 19.68
CA THR A 73 7.28 3.36 20.57
C THR A 73 8.74 3.25 20.09
N PRO A 74 9.66 4.13 20.53
CA PRO A 74 11.08 4.01 20.19
C PRO A 74 11.69 2.64 20.54
N ILE A 75 11.24 2.02 21.64
CA ILE A 75 11.68 0.68 22.04
C ILE A 75 11.21 -0.35 21.02
N THR A 76 9.95 -0.28 20.61
CA THR A 76 9.37 -1.15 19.57
C THR A 76 10.08 -0.96 18.23
N GLN A 77 10.34 0.27 17.82
CA GLN A 77 11.04 0.58 16.57
C GLN A 77 12.47 0.02 16.57
N ASN A 78 13.20 0.13 17.70
CA ASN A 78 14.53 -0.46 17.82
C ASN A 78 14.48 -1.98 17.73
N LYS A 79 13.52 -2.63 18.41
CA LYS A 79 13.31 -4.07 18.33
C LYS A 79 12.97 -4.55 16.91
N LEU A 80 12.16 -3.78 16.17
CA LEU A 80 11.89 -4.04 14.75
C LEU A 80 13.17 -3.98 13.92
N LYS A 81 13.98 -2.93 14.10
CA LYS A 81 15.27 -2.77 13.41
C LYS A 81 16.26 -3.89 13.74
N GLU A 82 16.37 -4.29 15.01
CA GLU A 82 17.20 -5.42 15.45
C GLU A 82 16.79 -6.75 14.81
N ASN A 83 15.49 -6.92 14.52
CA ASN A 83 14.96 -8.05 13.79
C ASN A 83 15.01 -7.87 12.26
N GLY A 84 15.69 -6.83 11.76
CA GLY A 84 15.86 -6.57 10.33
C GLY A 84 14.66 -5.94 9.63
N VAL A 85 13.66 -5.48 10.38
CA VAL A 85 12.47 -4.81 9.84
C VAL A 85 12.76 -3.32 9.65
N GLN A 86 12.38 -2.79 8.49
CA GLN A 86 12.48 -1.37 8.17
C GLN A 86 11.08 -0.79 8.01
N LEU A 87 10.72 0.18 8.84
CA LEU A 87 9.51 0.98 8.65
C LEU A 87 9.88 2.21 7.80
N THR A 88 9.11 2.46 6.75
CA THR A 88 9.36 3.53 5.78
C THR A 88 8.32 4.63 5.92
N ASP A 89 7.28 4.65 5.10
CA ASP A 89 6.27 5.71 5.11
C ASP A 89 5.09 5.38 6.02
N TYR A 90 4.55 6.42 6.69
CA TYR A 90 3.32 6.32 7.46
C TYR A 90 2.09 6.53 6.58
N LEU A 91 1.13 5.60 6.65
CA LEU A 91 -0.09 5.60 5.83
C LEU A 91 -1.33 6.09 6.57
N GLY A 92 -1.23 6.37 7.87
CA GLY A 92 -2.38 6.66 8.73
C GLY A 92 -2.87 5.43 9.47
N ASP A 93 -3.69 5.64 10.51
CA ASP A 93 -4.33 4.59 11.31
C ASP A 93 -3.36 3.49 11.80
N TYR A 94 -2.16 3.91 12.19
CA TYR A 94 -1.05 3.07 12.65
C TYR A 94 -0.58 2.03 11.61
N ALA A 95 -0.82 2.32 10.33
CA ALA A 95 -0.31 1.55 9.21
C ALA A 95 0.92 2.22 8.60
N TYR A 96 1.88 1.39 8.19
CA TYR A 96 3.14 1.81 7.60
C TYR A 96 3.47 0.93 6.40
N PHE A 97 4.16 1.49 5.41
CA PHE A 97 4.95 0.70 4.48
C PHE A 97 6.17 0.15 5.19
N ALA A 98 6.41 -1.15 5.07
CA ALA A 98 7.43 -1.86 5.83
C ALA A 98 8.12 -2.95 5.00
N ILE A 99 9.39 -3.15 5.30
CA ILE A 99 10.25 -4.17 4.69
C ILE A 99 10.59 -5.19 5.76
N PHE A 100 10.20 -6.45 5.55
CA PHE A 100 10.47 -7.56 6.47
C PHE A 100 11.50 -8.53 5.87
N PRO A 101 12.41 -9.07 6.67
CA PRO A 101 13.27 -10.15 6.19
C PRO A 101 12.44 -11.43 6.02
N ALA A 102 12.70 -12.18 4.95
CA ALA A 102 12.08 -13.48 4.75
C ALA A 102 12.60 -14.51 5.75
N ALA A 103 13.91 -14.46 6.04
CA ALA A 103 14.51 -15.25 7.10
C ALA A 103 14.20 -14.62 8.47
N GLY A 104 13.56 -15.39 9.35
CA GLY A 104 13.24 -14.94 10.70
C GLY A 104 11.99 -14.03 10.78
N LEU A 105 11.14 -14.05 9.76
CA LEU A 105 9.87 -13.32 9.73
C LEU A 105 9.03 -13.58 10.99
N GLU A 106 8.98 -14.82 11.47
CA GLU A 106 8.21 -15.22 12.64
C GLU A 106 8.71 -14.55 13.93
N LYS A 107 10.01 -14.27 14.01
CA LYS A 107 10.61 -13.52 15.13
C LYS A 107 10.34 -12.04 14.99
N ALA A 108 10.42 -11.51 13.77
CA ALA A 108 10.23 -10.10 13.46
C ALA A 108 8.82 -9.58 13.82
N VAL A 109 7.80 -10.45 13.76
CA VAL A 109 6.41 -10.09 14.07
C VAL A 109 6.02 -10.30 15.54
N LYS A 110 6.90 -10.90 16.37
CA LYS A 110 6.59 -11.21 17.77
C LYS A 110 6.80 -10.03 18.69
N ASP A 111 5.83 -9.82 19.59
CA ASP A 111 5.94 -8.88 20.71
C ASP A 111 6.32 -7.45 20.28
N VAL A 112 5.73 -6.99 19.17
CA VAL A 112 5.94 -5.66 18.57
C VAL A 112 4.62 -4.91 18.30
N GLY A 113 3.50 -5.36 18.86
CA GLY A 113 2.18 -4.70 18.69
C GLY A 113 1.58 -4.83 17.28
N LEU A 114 2.11 -5.73 16.45
CA LEU A 114 1.66 -5.87 15.06
C LEU A 114 0.34 -6.65 15.00
N ILE A 115 -0.68 -6.08 14.36
CA ILE A 115 -2.01 -6.68 14.19
C ILE A 115 -2.12 -7.40 12.84
N ALA A 116 -1.70 -6.74 11.76
CA ALA A 116 -1.88 -7.24 10.40
C ALA A 116 -0.66 -6.96 9.53
N LEU A 117 -0.38 -7.90 8.65
CA LEU A 117 0.56 -7.79 7.54
C LEU A 117 -0.14 -8.16 6.24
N ALA A 118 -0.06 -7.29 5.24
CA ALA A 118 -0.65 -7.58 3.94
C ALA A 118 0.25 -7.06 2.82
N PRO A 119 0.32 -7.75 1.68
CA PRO A 119 0.91 -7.17 0.48
C PRO A 119 0.06 -5.97 0.03
N CYS A 120 0.72 -4.93 -0.49
CA CYS A 120 0.02 -3.84 -1.15
C CYS A 120 -0.57 -4.36 -2.47
N LYS A 121 -1.89 -4.42 -2.57
CA LYS A 121 -2.58 -4.88 -3.78
C LYS A 121 -2.49 -3.85 -4.90
N ALA A 122 -2.52 -4.30 -6.15
CA ALA A 122 -2.49 -3.42 -7.32
C ALA A 122 -3.60 -2.35 -7.31
N GLU A 123 -4.80 -2.75 -6.87
CA GLU A 123 -5.97 -1.87 -6.78
C GLU A 123 -5.76 -0.64 -5.87
N TRP A 124 -4.81 -0.71 -4.92
CA TRP A 124 -4.48 0.38 -3.98
C TRP A 124 -3.31 1.25 -4.42
N LYS A 125 -2.60 0.86 -5.49
CA LYS A 125 -1.39 1.55 -5.96
C LYS A 125 -1.70 2.58 -7.04
N LEU A 126 -2.77 2.37 -7.79
CA LEU A 126 -3.15 3.20 -8.93
C LEU A 126 -4.04 4.35 -8.50
N ASN A 127 -3.76 5.54 -9.02
CA ASN A 127 -4.70 6.66 -8.92
C ASN A 127 -5.96 6.40 -9.77
N ASP A 128 -7.11 6.91 -9.32
CA ASP A 128 -8.41 6.78 -10.00
C ASP A 128 -8.36 7.14 -11.49
N ASN A 129 -7.68 8.22 -11.86
CA ASN A 129 -7.57 8.64 -13.26
C ASN A 129 -6.85 7.59 -14.13
N LEU A 130 -5.83 6.94 -13.58
CA LEU A 130 -5.06 5.91 -14.28
C LEU A 130 -5.83 4.58 -14.31
N ARG A 131 -6.55 4.26 -13.23
CA ARG A 131 -7.43 3.09 -13.13
C ARG A 131 -8.59 3.16 -14.13
N ASP A 132 -9.27 4.31 -14.18
CA ASP A 132 -10.48 4.50 -14.99
C ASP A 132 -10.18 4.94 -16.44
N GLY A 133 -8.92 5.25 -16.74
CA GLY A 133 -8.50 5.74 -18.06
C GLY A 133 -8.88 7.21 -18.33
N ASN A 134 -9.27 7.95 -17.29
CA ASN A 134 -9.58 9.37 -17.34
C ASN A 134 -8.30 10.21 -17.34
N ILE A 135 -7.50 10.07 -18.41
CA ILE A 135 -6.17 10.70 -18.50
C ILE A 135 -6.28 12.17 -18.91
N PRO A 136 -5.85 13.12 -18.06
CA PRO A 136 -5.84 14.53 -18.40
C PRO A 136 -4.74 14.86 -19.42
N ASP A 137 -4.93 15.91 -20.20
CA ASP A 137 -4.06 16.24 -21.34
C ASP A 137 -2.60 16.46 -20.95
N TYR A 138 -2.35 17.06 -19.78
CA TYR A 138 -0.97 17.27 -19.29
C TYR A 138 -0.22 15.97 -19.03
N ALA A 139 -0.91 14.85 -18.80
CA ALA A 139 -0.32 13.55 -18.55
C ALA A 139 -0.22 12.69 -19.81
N ARG A 140 -0.73 13.16 -20.96
CA ARG A 140 -0.57 12.46 -22.24
C ARG A 140 0.84 12.74 -22.77
N SER A 141 1.58 11.68 -23.04
CA SER A 141 2.94 11.73 -23.61
C SER A 141 2.94 11.09 -24.99
N GLN A 142 3.95 11.40 -25.81
CA GLN A 142 4.13 10.70 -27.09
C GLN A 142 4.41 9.23 -26.81
N GLY A 143 3.47 8.35 -27.18
CA GLY A 143 3.59 6.91 -26.97
C GLY A 143 2.95 6.37 -25.69
N GLY A 144 2.24 7.18 -24.89
CA GLY A 144 1.49 6.67 -23.75
C GLY A 144 1.11 7.72 -22.71
N ILE A 145 1.04 7.29 -21.46
CA ILE A 145 0.69 8.10 -20.29
C ILE A 145 1.99 8.37 -19.52
N GLY A 146 2.29 9.64 -19.29
CA GLY A 146 3.38 10.05 -18.41
C GLY A 146 3.01 9.75 -16.97
N CYS A 147 3.77 8.88 -16.33
CA CYS A 147 3.54 8.40 -14.98
C CYS A 147 4.78 8.55 -14.10
N VAL A 148 4.55 8.57 -12.80
CA VAL A 148 5.58 8.47 -11.77
C VAL A 148 5.20 7.30 -10.87
N ALA A 149 6.11 6.32 -10.75
CA ALA A 149 5.97 5.21 -9.84
C ALA A 149 6.90 5.38 -8.64
N TYR A 150 6.39 5.13 -7.43
CA TYR A 150 7.18 5.10 -6.21
C TYR A 150 7.41 3.66 -5.78
N TYR A 151 8.64 3.34 -5.38
CA TYR A 151 9.03 2.00 -4.97
C TYR A 151 9.64 1.97 -3.57
N TYR A 152 9.84 0.77 -3.03
CA TYR A 152 10.45 0.61 -1.70
C TYR A 152 11.96 0.82 -1.72
N GLU A 153 12.47 1.33 -0.60
CA GLU A 153 13.89 1.51 -0.38
C GLU A 153 14.66 0.18 -0.35
N GLY A 154 15.98 0.24 -0.58
CA GLY A 154 16.87 -0.90 -0.42
C GLY A 154 16.95 -1.85 -1.62
N LEU A 155 16.36 -1.48 -2.76
CA LEU A 155 16.58 -2.10 -4.06
C LEU A 155 17.68 -1.36 -4.83
N SER A 156 18.57 -2.11 -5.49
CA SER A 156 19.58 -1.50 -6.36
C SER A 156 18.97 -0.99 -7.67
N GLU A 157 19.49 0.12 -8.19
CA GLU A 157 19.05 0.70 -9.46
C GLU A 157 19.13 -0.32 -10.60
N LEU A 158 20.25 -1.06 -10.67
CA LEU A 158 20.44 -2.14 -11.65
C LEU A 158 19.37 -3.25 -11.54
N TRP A 159 18.93 -3.58 -10.34
CA TRP A 159 17.86 -4.57 -10.15
C TRP A 159 16.53 -4.02 -10.68
N VAL A 160 16.23 -2.75 -10.38
CA VAL A 160 15.01 -2.06 -10.84
C VAL A 160 14.99 -1.97 -12.37
N GLU A 161 16.09 -1.53 -13.00
CA GLU A 161 16.22 -1.48 -14.47
C GLU A 161 15.97 -2.83 -15.12
N ARG A 162 16.59 -3.90 -14.59
CA ARG A 162 16.39 -5.26 -15.11
C ARG A 162 14.95 -5.71 -14.96
N ARG A 163 14.30 -5.37 -13.84
CA ARG A 163 12.91 -5.74 -13.60
C ARG A 163 11.96 -5.00 -14.56
N LEU A 164 12.18 -3.71 -14.78
CA LEU A 164 11.41 -2.92 -15.76
C LEU A 164 11.60 -3.46 -17.18
N ALA A 165 12.82 -3.80 -17.57
CA ALA A 165 13.11 -4.39 -18.87
C ALA A 165 12.39 -5.75 -19.08
N GLN A 166 12.31 -6.58 -18.03
CA GLN A 166 11.54 -7.83 -18.08
C GLN A 166 10.03 -7.62 -18.28
N LEU A 167 9.51 -6.49 -17.81
CA LEU A 167 8.12 -6.06 -18.02
C LEU A 167 7.91 -5.35 -19.36
N GLY A 168 8.95 -5.26 -20.20
CA GLY A 168 8.90 -4.56 -21.49
C GLY A 168 8.87 -3.03 -21.38
N ILE A 169 9.21 -2.48 -20.21
CA ILE A 169 9.28 -1.04 -19.97
C ILE A 169 10.71 -0.57 -20.24
N THR A 170 10.90 0.16 -21.33
CA THR A 170 12.24 0.61 -21.79
C THR A 170 12.48 2.10 -21.61
N ASN A 171 11.42 2.90 -21.48
CA ASN A 171 11.52 4.35 -21.27
C ASN A 171 11.21 4.70 -19.81
N ALA A 172 12.20 4.47 -18.96
CA ALA A 172 12.14 4.75 -17.53
C ALA A 172 13.40 5.50 -17.09
N HIS A 173 13.20 6.54 -16.31
CA HIS A 173 14.24 7.33 -15.67
C HIS A 173 14.12 7.15 -14.15
N ILE A 174 15.09 6.46 -13.56
CA ILE A 174 15.10 6.15 -12.14
C ILE A 174 15.71 7.32 -11.38
N VAL A 175 15.01 7.78 -10.36
CA VAL A 175 15.46 8.85 -9.47
C VAL A 175 15.64 8.24 -8.08
N SER A 176 16.77 7.56 -7.90
CA SER A 176 17.06 6.72 -6.73
C SER A 176 16.96 7.45 -5.39
N ILE A 177 17.28 8.76 -5.35
CA ILE A 177 17.19 9.59 -4.12
C ILE A 177 15.75 9.76 -3.61
N PHE A 178 14.75 9.71 -4.50
CA PHE A 178 13.34 9.84 -4.14
C PHE A 178 12.59 8.50 -4.21
N THR A 179 13.30 7.39 -4.45
CA THR A 179 12.70 6.07 -4.70
C THR A 179 11.56 6.15 -5.71
N SER A 180 11.76 6.92 -6.77
CA SER A 180 10.76 7.17 -7.80
C SER A 180 11.29 6.86 -9.19
N ILE A 181 10.39 6.54 -10.11
CA ILE A 181 10.70 6.24 -11.50
C ILE A 181 9.76 7.05 -12.37
N GLU A 182 10.31 7.91 -13.21
CA GLU A 182 9.57 8.64 -14.24
C GLU A 182 9.52 7.77 -15.50
N LEU A 183 8.33 7.55 -16.04
CA LEU A 183 8.14 6.55 -17.08
C LEU A 183 6.92 6.87 -17.96
N THR A 184 6.92 6.34 -19.18
CA THR A 184 5.76 6.42 -20.08
C THR A 184 5.17 5.02 -20.25
N LEU A 185 3.90 4.83 -19.88
CA LEU A 185 3.23 3.52 -19.91
C LEU A 185 1.93 3.57 -20.71
N SER A 186 1.54 2.41 -21.24
CA SER A 186 0.12 2.13 -21.51
C SER A 186 -0.63 1.88 -20.19
N GLN A 187 -1.97 1.97 -20.23
CA GLN A 187 -2.79 1.61 -19.08
C GLN A 187 -2.58 0.15 -18.65
N GLU A 188 -2.40 -0.76 -19.61
CA GLU A 188 -2.12 -2.17 -19.34
C GLU A 188 -0.77 -2.36 -18.63
N GLN A 189 0.28 -1.67 -19.08
CA GLN A 189 1.58 -1.72 -18.41
C GLN A 189 1.53 -1.11 -17.01
N ALA A 190 0.72 -0.08 -16.78
CA ALA A 190 0.51 0.49 -15.46
C ALA A 190 -0.18 -0.52 -14.52
N LEU A 191 -1.17 -1.26 -15.01
CA LEU A 191 -1.82 -2.35 -14.26
C LEU A 191 -0.83 -3.47 -13.94
N GLN A 192 -0.02 -3.90 -14.91
CA GLN A 192 1.02 -4.92 -14.70
C GLN A 192 2.07 -4.47 -13.68
N LEU A 193 2.53 -3.22 -13.76
CA LEU A 193 3.49 -2.67 -12.81
C LEU A 193 2.87 -2.54 -11.40
N ALA A 194 1.57 -2.29 -11.29
CA ALA A 194 0.87 -2.25 -10.01
C ALA A 194 0.79 -3.63 -9.33
N GLU A 195 0.85 -4.74 -10.07
CA GLU A 195 0.91 -6.09 -9.47
C GLU A 195 2.25 -6.36 -8.77
N GLU A 196 3.31 -5.61 -9.10
CA GLU A 196 4.63 -5.83 -8.54
C GLU A 196 4.69 -5.44 -7.04
N PRO A 197 5.15 -6.33 -6.15
CA PRO A 197 5.10 -6.09 -4.70
C PRO A 197 6.07 -5.01 -4.22
N TRP A 198 7.11 -4.71 -5.00
CA TRP A 198 8.11 -3.67 -4.70
C TRP A 198 7.68 -2.25 -5.10
N ILE A 199 6.51 -2.10 -5.74
CA ILE A 199 5.91 -0.81 -6.05
C ILE A 199 4.97 -0.39 -4.91
N LYS A 200 5.11 0.85 -4.43
CA LYS A 200 4.26 1.49 -3.43
C LYS A 200 3.03 2.13 -4.05
N SER A 201 3.22 2.88 -5.14
CA SER A 201 2.15 3.60 -5.83
C SER A 201 2.57 4.01 -7.24
N ILE A 202 1.58 4.27 -8.10
CA ILE A 202 1.74 4.76 -9.46
C ILE A 202 0.74 5.89 -9.67
N GLY A 203 1.26 7.08 -9.95
CA GLY A 203 0.48 8.27 -10.24
C GLY A 203 0.77 8.84 -11.63
N LEU A 204 -0.05 9.78 -12.05
CA LEU A 204 0.21 10.58 -13.24
C LEU A 204 1.36 11.54 -12.96
N LYS A 205 2.16 11.83 -13.99
CA LYS A 205 3.15 12.90 -13.93
C LYS A 205 2.46 14.23 -13.63
N SER A 206 3.04 15.02 -12.72
CA SER A 206 2.51 16.33 -12.39
C SER A 206 2.43 17.24 -13.62
N PRO A 207 1.44 18.14 -13.69
CA PRO A 207 1.38 19.14 -14.74
C PRO A 207 2.67 19.99 -14.74
N PRO A 208 3.11 20.50 -15.90
CA PRO A 208 4.23 21.42 -15.96
C PRO A 208 3.94 22.61 -15.05
N ALA A 209 4.94 23.04 -14.28
CA ALA A 209 4.82 24.23 -13.46
C ALA A 209 4.70 25.45 -14.38
N GLU A 210 3.52 26.04 -14.46
CA GLU A 210 3.36 27.37 -15.04
C GLU A 210 3.99 28.37 -14.07
N LEU A 211 5.14 28.93 -14.45
CA LEU A 211 5.70 30.09 -13.79
C LEU A 211 4.75 31.27 -14.02
N PHE A 212 3.81 31.49 -13.09
CA PHE A 212 3.04 32.73 -13.04
C PHE A 212 3.98 33.90 -12.72
N GLY A 213 4.51 34.50 -13.78
CA GLY A 213 5.12 35.82 -13.72
C GLY A 213 6.45 35.95 -14.45
N LEU A 214 6.42 36.11 -15.78
CA LEU A 214 7.31 37.04 -16.51
C LEU A 214 6.67 37.61 -17.81
N ASP A 215 5.36 37.47 -18.04
CA ASP A 215 4.74 37.95 -19.29
C ASP A 215 4.34 39.44 -19.30
N HIS A 216 4.63 40.20 -18.23
CA HIS A 216 4.22 41.61 -18.15
C HIS A 216 5.32 42.64 -18.48
N CYS A 217 6.50 42.22 -18.96
CA CYS A 217 7.54 43.17 -19.38
C CYS A 217 7.80 43.16 -20.90
N SER A 218 6.73 43.21 -21.71
CA SER A 218 6.82 43.50 -23.15
C SER A 218 5.83 44.60 -23.55
N SER A 219 5.75 45.66 -22.76
CA SER A 219 5.03 46.89 -23.16
C SER A 219 5.55 48.12 -22.42
N LEU A 220 6.83 48.46 -22.61
CA LEU A 220 7.30 49.83 -22.47
C LEU A 220 8.24 50.15 -23.63
N ARG A 221 7.63 50.26 -24.81
CA ARG A 221 8.11 51.12 -25.88
C ARG A 221 7.12 52.29 -25.92
N CYS A 222 7.52 53.42 -25.35
CA CYS A 222 6.94 54.79 -25.34
C CYS A 222 7.57 55.44 -24.09
N LEU A 223 8.46 56.44 -24.13
CA LEU A 223 8.70 57.57 -25.03
C LEU A 223 10.21 57.82 -25.18
#